data_AF-A0A8T8TNP2-F1
#
_entry.id   AF-A0A8T8TNP2-F1
#
_cell.length_a   1.000
_cell.length_b   1.000
_cell.length_c   1.000
_cell.angle_alpha   90.00
_cell.angle_beta   90.00
_cell.angle_gamma   90.00
#
_symmetry.space_group_name_H-M   'P 1'
#
loop_
_entity.id
_entity.type
_entity.pdbx_description
1 polymer ?
#
loop_
_entity_poly.entity_id
_entity_poly.type
_entity_poly.pdbx_seq_one_letter_code
_entity_poly.pdbx_strand_id
1 'polypeptide(L)'
;MPRSGYNWYAVAVGHWTGVFDYWDEAKEAVEGYPRARHQGFNNLAEAWEYVARGGAHSRRAWEQIRTTPESYGPYQNAYNYYAVAVGYETGVFGNWHEAKYAVDGYPRARHQGFDSLAEAWEYVAKGGAYSKRDWEKIRSTDDYYGY
;
A
#
# COMPACT_ATOMS: atom_id res chain seq x y z
N MET A 1 13.74 10.01 22.21
CA MET A 1 14.54 9.17 21.29
C MET A 1 15.26 10.09 20.30
N PRO A 2 16.48 9.76 19.85
CA PRO A 2 17.28 10.70 19.07
C PRO A 2 16.56 11.00 17.75
N ARG A 3 16.28 12.28 17.50
CA ARG A 3 15.91 12.73 16.15
C ARG A 3 17.16 12.52 15.30
N SER A 4 17.20 11.42 14.56
CA SER A 4 18.08 11.31 13.39
C SER A 4 17.92 12.60 12.59
N GLY A 5 19.03 13.21 12.15
CA GLY A 5 19.09 14.59 11.64
C GLY A 5 18.31 14.89 10.35
N TYR A 6 17.33 14.05 10.01
CA TYR A 6 16.44 14.13 8.86
C TYR A 6 14.99 14.25 9.33
N ASN A 7 14.24 15.12 8.67
CA ASN A 7 12.83 15.35 8.97
C ASN A 7 11.89 14.34 8.29
N TRP A 8 12.34 13.69 7.21
CA TRP A 8 11.53 12.79 6.40
C TRP A 8 12.34 11.55 5.98
N TYR A 9 11.72 10.38 5.97
CA TYR A 9 12.35 9.11 5.58
C TYR A 9 11.63 8.54 4.37
N ALA A 10 12.27 8.58 3.22
CA ALA A 10 11.74 7.97 2.01
C ALA A 10 12.12 6.49 1.97
N VAL A 11 11.15 5.61 1.75
CA VAL A 11 11.34 4.19 1.47
C VAL A 11 10.85 3.95 0.05
N ALA A 12 11.78 3.69 -0.85
CA ALA A 12 11.48 3.42 -2.25
C ALA A 12 11.36 1.93 -2.55
N VAL A 13 11.97 1.08 -1.72
CA VAL A 13 11.86 -0.38 -1.80
C VAL A 13 11.81 -0.94 -0.38
N GLY A 14 10.78 -1.72 -0.08
CA GLY A 14 10.52 -2.28 1.25
C GLY A 14 9.24 -3.11 1.24
N HIS A 15 8.86 -3.62 2.43
CA HIS A 15 7.53 -4.16 2.71
C HIS A 15 6.42 -3.13 2.42
N TRP A 16 6.71 -1.86 2.66
CA TRP A 16 5.88 -0.72 2.27
C TRP A 16 6.78 0.40 1.74
N THR A 17 6.27 1.22 0.83
CA THR A 17 7.00 2.34 0.24
C THR A 17 6.25 3.63 0.43
N GLY A 18 6.97 4.74 0.54
CA GLY A 18 6.40 6.05 0.83
C GLY A 18 7.39 6.95 1.56
N VAL A 19 6.93 8.11 1.99
CA VAL A 19 7.69 9.00 2.85
C VAL A 19 7.08 8.98 4.24
N PHE A 20 7.91 8.76 5.25
CA PHE A 20 7.53 8.65 6.65
C PHE A 20 8.13 9.79 7.47
N ASP A 21 7.43 10.20 8.51
CA ASP A 21 7.86 11.29 9.39
C ASP A 21 8.82 10.78 10.47
N TYR A 22 8.77 9.47 10.74
CA TYR A 22 9.54 8.80 11.78
C TYR A 22 10.37 7.65 11.23
N TRP A 23 11.59 7.52 11.75
CA TRP A 23 12.47 6.42 11.39
C TRP A 23 11.90 5.06 11.81
N ASP A 24 11.19 4.96 12.94
CA ASP A 24 10.63 3.70 13.41
C ASP A 24 9.63 3.10 12.40
N GLU A 25 8.78 3.94 11.80
CA GLU A 25 7.85 3.53 10.73
C GLU A 25 8.59 3.13 9.45
N ALA A 26 9.59 3.93 9.04
CA ALA A 26 10.41 3.61 7.89
C ALA A 26 11.24 2.33 8.09
N LYS A 27 11.64 2.03 9.33
CA LYS A 27 12.38 0.83 9.71
C LYS A 27 11.51 -0.39 9.55
N GLU A 28 10.28 -0.39 10.05
CA GLU A 28 9.33 -1.50 9.82
C GLU A 28 9.08 -1.73 8.32
N ALA A 29 9.17 -0.67 7.51
CA ALA A 29 9.04 -0.77 6.07
C ALA A 29 10.18 -1.51 5.38
N VAL A 30 11.38 -1.53 5.95
CA VAL A 30 12.58 -2.06 5.29
C VAL A 30 13.23 -3.21 6.01
N GLU A 31 12.98 -3.35 7.30
CA GLU A 31 13.60 -4.35 8.16
C GLU A 31 13.22 -5.76 7.69
N GLY A 32 14.24 -6.57 7.38
CA GLY A 32 14.05 -7.91 6.84
C GLY A 32 13.73 -7.97 5.34
N TYR A 33 13.51 -6.83 4.67
CA TYR A 33 13.20 -6.81 3.24
C TYR A 33 14.48 -6.88 2.37
N PRO A 34 14.62 -7.87 1.48
CA PRO A 34 15.81 -8.02 0.66
C PRO A 34 15.96 -6.84 -0.31
N ARG A 35 17.16 -6.23 -0.33
CA ARG A 35 17.51 -5.08 -1.20
C ARG A 35 16.62 -3.85 -0.97
N ALA A 36 16.14 -3.65 0.26
CA ALA A 36 15.41 -2.46 0.65
C ALA A 36 16.21 -1.18 0.35
N ARG A 37 15.49 -0.12 -0.02
CA ARG A 37 16.05 1.18 -0.38
C ARG A 37 15.30 2.25 0.37
N HIS A 38 15.98 2.83 1.34
CA HIS A 38 15.46 3.93 2.13
C HIS A 38 16.52 5.01 2.29
N GLN A 39 16.09 6.25 2.45
CA GLN A 39 16.99 7.36 2.71
C GLN A 39 16.28 8.49 3.47
N GLY A 40 17.00 9.12 4.39
CA GLY A 40 16.55 10.32 5.10
C GLY A 40 16.75 11.58 4.26
N PHE A 41 15.77 12.46 4.26
CA PHE A 41 15.75 13.73 3.56
C PHE A 41 15.34 14.85 4.51
N ASN A 42 15.84 16.05 4.23
CA ASN A 42 15.40 17.26 4.93
C ASN A 42 14.22 17.93 4.24
N ASN A 43 13.90 17.52 3.01
CA ASN A 43 12.85 18.06 2.17
C ASN A 43 11.89 16.93 1.74
N LEU A 44 10.59 17.14 1.99
CA LEU A 44 9.52 16.22 1.62
C LEU A 44 9.44 15.99 0.10
N ALA A 45 9.67 17.02 -0.72
CA ALA A 45 9.61 16.89 -2.17
C ALA A 45 10.75 16.00 -2.71
N GLU A 46 11.96 16.13 -2.18
CA GLU A 46 13.10 15.28 -2.54
C GLU A 46 12.87 13.83 -2.08
N ALA A 47 12.25 13.64 -0.91
CA ALA A 47 11.87 12.34 -0.41
C ALA A 47 10.90 11.62 -1.37
N TRP A 48 9.84 12.33 -1.80
CA TRP A 48 8.88 11.79 -2.77
C TRP A 48 9.52 11.50 -4.13
N GLU A 49 10.43 12.35 -4.59
CA GLU A 49 11.15 12.11 -5.84
C GLU A 49 12.04 10.85 -5.76
N TYR A 50 12.68 10.60 -4.61
CA TYR A 50 13.44 9.38 -4.37
C TYR A 50 12.55 8.13 -4.45
N VAL A 51 11.36 8.16 -3.83
CA VAL A 51 10.38 7.07 -3.93
C VAL A 51 9.92 6.87 -5.38
N ALA A 52 9.55 7.95 -6.08
CA ALA A 52 9.10 7.89 -7.48
C ALA A 52 10.17 7.32 -8.42
N ARG A 53 11.45 7.53 -8.10
CA ARG A 53 12.60 6.96 -8.82
C ARG A 53 12.95 5.53 -8.38
N GLY A 54 12.18 4.88 -7.52
CA GLY A 54 12.50 3.54 -7.01
C GLY A 54 13.85 3.50 -6.27
N GLY A 55 14.22 4.61 -5.64
CA GLY A 55 15.47 4.77 -4.90
C GLY A 55 16.69 4.94 -5.81
N ALA A 56 16.49 5.38 -7.06
CA ALA A 56 17.57 5.65 -7.99
C ALA A 56 18.18 7.04 -7.79
N HIS A 57 19.50 7.10 -7.58
CA HIS A 57 20.26 8.35 -7.52
C HIS A 57 20.69 8.89 -8.90
N SER A 58 20.47 8.13 -9.98
CA SER A 58 20.83 8.56 -11.34
C SER A 58 19.88 7.99 -12.38
N ARG A 59 19.82 8.63 -13.56
CA ARG A 59 19.03 8.19 -14.71
C ARG A 59 19.41 6.77 -15.17
N ARG A 60 20.71 6.46 -15.16
CA ARG A 60 21.22 5.10 -15.48
C ARG A 60 20.78 4.07 -14.45
N ALA A 61 20.83 4.43 -13.16
CA ALA A 61 20.32 3.55 -12.11
C ALA A 61 18.80 3.32 -12.28
N TRP A 62 18.04 4.36 -12.62
CA TRP A 62 16.60 4.27 -12.87
C TRP A 62 16.27 3.30 -14.02
N GLU A 63 16.99 3.42 -15.13
CA GLU A 63 16.80 2.57 -16.32
C GLU A 63 17.17 1.10 -16.05
N GLN A 64 18.24 0.84 -15.27
CA GLN A 64 18.60 -0.51 -14.84
C GLN A 64 17.57 -1.14 -13.89
N ILE A 65 17.01 -0.37 -12.95
CA ILE A 65 15.96 -0.85 -12.02
C ILE A 65 14.68 -1.22 -12.77
N ARG A 66 14.32 -0.46 -13.82
CA ARG A 66 13.12 -0.70 -14.62
C ARG A 66 13.22 -1.92 -15.54
N THR A 67 14.42 -2.21 -16.04
CA THR A 67 14.62 -3.19 -17.13
C THR A 67 15.05 -4.58 -16.64
N THR A 68 15.32 -4.74 -15.35
CA THR A 68 15.72 -6.03 -14.77
C THR A 68 14.49 -6.79 -14.25
N PRO A 69 14.17 -7.99 -14.78
CA PRO A 69 12.96 -8.74 -14.39
C PRO A 69 13.01 -9.31 -12.97
N GLU A 70 14.19 -9.39 -12.35
CA GLU A 70 14.39 -9.72 -10.92
C GLU A 70 14.58 -8.48 -10.04
N SER A 71 14.55 -7.28 -10.62
CA SER A 71 14.45 -6.07 -9.84
C SER A 71 13.01 -5.98 -9.38
N TYR A 72 12.84 -6.25 -8.09
CA TYR A 72 11.76 -5.71 -7.27
C TYR A 72 11.78 -4.17 -7.42
N GLY A 73 11.34 -3.72 -8.59
CA GLY A 73 10.96 -2.36 -8.90
C GLY A 73 9.77 -2.01 -8.02
N PRO A 74 9.53 -0.71 -7.84
CA PRO A 74 8.69 -0.19 -6.77
C PRO A 74 7.38 -0.96 -6.74
N TYR A 75 7.01 -1.49 -5.56
CA TYR A 75 5.59 -1.55 -5.20
C TYR A 75 5.12 -0.09 -5.15
N GLN A 76 5.10 0.59 -6.31
CA GLN A 76 4.07 1.56 -6.62
C GLN A 76 2.82 0.86 -6.12
N ASN A 77 2.03 1.54 -5.31
CA ASN A 77 0.65 1.14 -5.19
C ASN A 77 0.18 0.83 -6.62
N ALA A 78 0.05 -0.45 -6.98
CA ALA A 78 -0.15 -0.88 -8.37
C ALA A 78 -1.51 -0.40 -8.90
N TYR A 79 -2.23 0.31 -8.03
CA TYR A 79 -3.60 0.68 -8.05
C TYR A 79 -3.70 2.07 -7.42
N ASN A 80 -4.39 2.97 -8.10
CA ASN A 80 -4.63 4.32 -7.60
C ASN A 80 -5.66 4.34 -6.46
N TYR A 81 -6.46 3.28 -6.31
CA TYR A 81 -7.58 3.22 -5.39
C TYR A 81 -7.65 1.86 -4.68
N TYR A 82 -7.69 1.85 -3.36
CA TYR A 82 -7.82 0.64 -2.55
C TYR A 82 -9.22 0.55 -1.98
N ALA A 83 -10.01 -0.39 -2.48
CA ALA A 83 -11.35 -0.66 -2.00
C ALA A 83 -11.28 -1.64 -0.82
N VAL A 84 -11.83 -1.23 0.32
CA VAL A 84 -12.07 -2.09 1.48
C VAL A 84 -13.57 -2.31 1.61
N ALA A 85 -13.99 -3.55 1.37
CA ALA A 85 -15.39 -3.93 1.47
C ALA A 85 -15.75 -4.48 2.86
N VAL A 86 -14.77 -5.05 3.57
CA VAL A 86 -14.94 -5.57 4.93
C VAL A 86 -13.68 -5.23 5.72
N GLY A 87 -13.85 -4.54 6.84
CA GLY A 87 -12.78 -4.05 7.69
C GLY A 87 -13.35 -3.28 8.89
N TYR A 88 -12.48 -2.68 9.71
CA TYR A 88 -12.85 -1.68 10.70
C TYR A 88 -13.47 -0.44 10.04
N GLU A 89 -12.97 -0.09 8.86
CA GLU A 89 -13.55 0.95 8.00
C GLU A 89 -13.76 0.37 6.60
N THR A 90 -14.85 0.75 5.95
CA THR A 90 -15.19 0.31 4.60
C THR A 90 -15.28 1.51 3.68
N GLY A 91 -14.76 1.40 2.47
CA GLY A 91 -14.71 2.51 1.52
C GLY A 91 -13.60 2.33 0.49
N VAL A 92 -13.37 3.38 -0.30
CA VAL A 92 -12.28 3.42 -1.28
C VAL A 92 -11.25 4.44 -0.81
N PHE A 93 -10.02 3.99 -0.60
CA PHE A 93 -8.90 4.79 -0.12
C PHE A 93 -7.96 5.16 -1.27
N GLY A 94 -7.37 6.35 -1.22
CA GLY A 94 -6.40 6.80 -2.21
C GLY A 94 -4.99 6.25 -1.99
N ASN A 95 -4.76 5.53 -0.89
CA ASN A 95 -3.47 4.97 -0.54
C ASN A 95 -3.63 3.66 0.25
N TRP A 96 -2.63 2.78 0.13
CA TRP A 96 -2.60 1.53 0.88
C TRP A 96 -2.47 1.75 2.40
N HIS A 97 -1.89 2.86 2.86
CA HIS A 97 -1.67 3.11 4.29
C HIS A 97 -2.99 3.23 5.06
N GLU A 98 -3.93 4.04 4.57
CA GLU A 98 -5.30 4.17 5.08
C GLU A 98 -6.07 2.87 4.93
N ALA A 99 -5.99 2.22 3.76
CA ALA A 99 -6.65 0.94 3.53
C ALA A 99 -6.13 -0.15 4.48
N LYS A 100 -4.84 -0.12 4.82
CA LYS A 100 -4.22 -1.05 5.77
C LYS A 100 -4.80 -0.83 7.15
N TYR A 101 -4.85 0.40 7.68
CA TYR A 101 -5.48 0.65 8.99
C TYR A 101 -6.93 0.17 9.05
N ALA A 102 -7.66 0.28 7.94
CA ALA A 102 -9.02 -0.20 7.85
C ALA A 102 -9.15 -1.73 7.91
N VAL A 103 -8.11 -2.51 7.60
CA VAL A 103 -8.18 -3.98 7.53
C VAL A 103 -7.24 -4.73 8.47
N ASP A 104 -6.18 -4.07 8.95
CA ASP A 104 -5.12 -4.68 9.75
C ASP A 104 -5.68 -5.20 11.07
N GLY A 105 -5.57 -6.52 11.27
CA GLY A 105 -6.16 -7.19 12.44
C GLY A 105 -7.67 -7.43 12.38
N TYR A 106 -8.36 -7.10 11.28
CA TYR A 106 -9.79 -7.38 11.13
C TYR A 106 -10.02 -8.81 10.58
N PRO A 107 -10.79 -9.66 11.28
CA PRO A 107 -11.02 -11.03 10.85
C PRO A 107 -11.83 -11.07 9.55
N ARG A 108 -11.32 -11.79 8.54
CA ARG A 108 -11.93 -11.91 7.19
C ARG A 108 -12.06 -10.59 6.44
N ALA A 109 -11.13 -9.66 6.66
CA ALA A 109 -11.07 -8.41 5.91
C ALA A 109 -11.02 -8.67 4.39
N ARG A 110 -11.67 -7.79 3.63
CA ARG A 110 -11.74 -7.87 2.17
C ARG A 110 -11.32 -6.54 1.58
N HIS A 111 -10.14 -6.53 0.97
CA HIS A 111 -9.61 -5.36 0.30
C HIS A 111 -9.02 -5.73 -1.06
N GLN A 112 -9.04 -4.78 -2.00
CA GLN A 112 -8.34 -4.89 -3.28
C GLN A 112 -7.94 -3.50 -3.79
N GLY A 113 -6.79 -3.41 -4.45
CA GLY A 113 -6.48 -2.25 -5.28
C GLY A 113 -7.10 -2.32 -6.69
N PHE A 114 -7.53 -1.16 -7.17
CA PHE A 114 -8.04 -0.91 -8.52
C PHE A 114 -7.39 0.34 -9.13
N ASP A 115 -7.30 0.36 -10.46
CA ASP A 115 -6.83 1.53 -11.20
C ASP A 115 -7.91 2.60 -11.35
N SER A 116 -9.18 2.22 -11.20
CA SER A 116 -10.37 3.07 -11.36
C SER A 116 -11.18 3.17 -10.07
N LEU A 117 -11.53 4.40 -9.69
CA LEU A 117 -12.40 4.68 -8.54
C LEU A 117 -13.78 4.01 -8.69
N ALA A 118 -14.31 3.94 -9.91
CA ALA A 118 -15.62 3.34 -10.16
C ALA A 118 -15.64 1.83 -9.89
N GLU A 119 -14.59 1.11 -10.34
CA GLU A 119 -14.44 -0.33 -10.09
C GLU A 119 -14.23 -0.61 -8.61
N ALA A 120 -13.46 0.25 -7.93
CA ALA A 120 -13.25 0.20 -6.50
C ALA A 120 -14.57 0.30 -5.72
N TRP A 121 -15.41 1.29 -6.04
CA TRP A 121 -16.73 1.43 -5.40
C TRP A 121 -17.67 0.28 -5.71
N GLU A 122 -17.62 -0.27 -6.93
CA GLU A 122 -18.42 -1.43 -7.30
C GLU A 122 -18.03 -2.67 -6.47
N TYR A 123 -16.73 -2.85 -6.18
CA TYR A 123 -16.25 -3.91 -5.30
C TYR A 123 -16.74 -3.76 -3.86
N VAL A 124 -16.72 -2.54 -3.31
CA VAL A 124 -17.29 -2.24 -1.99
C VAL A 124 -18.79 -2.52 -1.99
N ALA A 125 -19.54 -2.05 -3.00
CA ALA A 125 -20.98 -2.25 -3.12
C ALA A 125 -21.36 -3.75 -3.25
N LYS A 126 -20.47 -4.58 -3.79
CA LYS A 126 -20.62 -6.04 -3.87
C LYS A 126 -20.19 -6.78 -2.59
N GLY A 127 -19.80 -6.08 -1.52
CA GLY A 127 -19.32 -6.70 -0.28
C GLY A 127 -18.00 -7.48 -0.47
N GLY A 128 -17.19 -7.05 -1.44
CA GLY A 128 -15.92 -7.68 -1.78
C GLY A 128 -16.06 -8.97 -2.60
N ALA A 129 -17.19 -9.16 -3.29
CA ALA A 129 -17.44 -10.31 -4.15
C ALA A 129 -17.08 -10.04 -5.62
N TYR A 130 -16.34 -10.95 -6.23
CA TYR A 130 -16.01 -10.89 -7.68
C TYR A 130 -16.87 -11.80 -8.55
N SER A 131 -17.63 -12.74 -7.97
CA SER A 131 -18.47 -13.67 -8.73
C SER A 131 -19.89 -13.76 -8.17
N LYS A 132 -20.86 -14.08 -9.05
CA LYS A 132 -22.26 -14.29 -8.67
C LYS A 132 -22.42 -15.36 -7.57
N ARG A 133 -21.56 -16.38 -7.59
CA ARG A 133 -21.49 -17.44 -6.56
C ARG A 133 -20.97 -16.93 -5.22
N ASP A 134 -20.00 -16.02 -5.22
CA ASP A 134 -19.48 -15.43 -3.99
C ASP A 134 -20.51 -14.47 -3.38
N TRP A 135 -21.22 -13.71 -4.21
CA TRP A 135 -22.31 -12.85 -3.78
C TRP A 135 -23.48 -13.62 -3.15
N GLU A 136 -23.89 -14.74 -3.74
CA GLU A 136 -24.93 -15.63 -3.18
C GLU A 136 -24.51 -16.24 -1.83
N LYS A 137 -23.23 -16.60 -1.66
CA LYS A 137 -22.70 -17.12 -0.39
C LYS A 137 -22.63 -16.08 0.72
N ILE A 138 -22.24 -14.84 0.40
CA ILE A 138 -22.19 -13.73 1.37
C ILE A 138 -23.60 -13.44 1.87
N ARG A 139 -24.56 -13.29 0.95
CA ARG A 139 -25.97 -13.02 1.29
C ARG A 139 -26.60 -14.13 2.12
N SER A 140 -26.24 -15.39 1.83
CA SER A 140 -26.74 -16.55 2.59
C SER A 140 -26.10 -16.73 3.97
N THR A 141 -24.97 -16.06 4.26
CA THR A 141 -24.28 -16.17 5.56
C THR A 141 -24.76 -15.10 6.55
N ASP A 142 -25.29 -13.98 6.06
CA ASP A 142 -25.90 -12.92 6.88
C ASP A 142 -27.16 -13.41 7.61
N ASP A 143 -27.89 -14.37 7.02
CA ASP A 143 -29.07 -15.02 7.62
C ASP A 143 -28.73 -16.00 8.78
N TYR A 144 -27.45 -16.22 9.11
CA TYR A 144 -27.03 -17.22 10.13
C TYR A 144 -26.48 -16.61 11.44
N TYR A 145 -26.29 -15.28 11.52
CA TYR A 145 -25.86 -14.60 12.76
C TYR A 145 -26.83 -13.51 13.22
N GLY A 146 -28.12 -13.63 12.87
CA GLY A 146 -29.20 -12.92 13.52
C GLY A 146 -29.68 -13.67 14.77
N TYR A 147 -29.08 -13.37 15.93
CA TYR A 147 -29.70 -13.52 17.24
C TYR A 147 -29.28 -12.37 18.15
#